data_AF-A0A3Q9KUC1-F1
#
_entry.id   AF-A0A3Q9KUC1-F1
#
_cell.length_a   1.000
_cell.length_b   1.000
_cell.length_c   1.000
_cell.angle_alpha   90.00
_cell.angle_beta   90.00
_cell.angle_gamma   90.00
#
_symmetry.space_group_name_H-M   'P 1'
#
loop_
_entity.id
_entity.type
_entity.pdbx_description
1 polymer ?
#
loop_
_entity_poly.entity_id
_entity_poly.type
_entity_poly.pdbx_seq_one_letter_code
_entity_poly.pdbx_strand_id
1 'polypeptide(L)'
;MVAERDRLADAARDADWDTVLDILDRERGWVNFGRIEGKSGFSPFHQAAWHGAPVEVAQWLIDHGAWRTFRTHDGRRALDLATERGHHHLTDLLVPRPRQPLPPEDLERLQDHLHRLIRFRADDGRGSDIPAWNALRLPELEPLTELDHPVCWFPVPGMYGGFRFELRDGALTVDSWIRVVGGSERTDRVTVDGVELEEGDLL
;
A
#
# COMPACT_ATOMS: atom_id res chain seq x y z
N MET A 1 12.70 -13.28 8.13
CA MET A 1 12.34 -12.26 7.12
C MET A 1 11.55 -12.84 5.95
N VAL A 2 12.11 -13.59 4.98
CA VAL A 2 11.29 -14.15 3.86
C VAL A 2 10.44 -15.36 4.29
N ALA A 3 11.06 -16.37 4.92
CA ALA A 3 10.36 -17.59 5.32
C ALA A 3 9.19 -17.34 6.29
N GLU A 4 9.30 -16.32 7.14
CA GLU A 4 8.25 -15.97 8.10
C GLU A 4 7.08 -15.22 7.45
N ARG A 5 7.36 -14.37 6.46
CA ARG A 5 6.32 -13.73 5.65
C ARG A 5 5.60 -14.73 4.74
N ASP A 6 6.31 -15.72 4.22
CA ASP A 6 5.69 -16.85 3.53
C ASP A 6 4.81 -17.67 4.47
N ARG A 7 5.27 -17.91 5.70
CA ARG A 7 4.47 -18.58 6.74
C ARG A 7 3.21 -17.80 7.09
N LEU A 8 3.27 -16.47 7.22
CA LEU A 8 2.10 -15.62 7.41
C LEU A 8 1.10 -15.79 6.26
N ALA A 9 1.59 -15.76 5.02
CA ALA A 9 0.73 -15.91 3.85
C ALA A 9 0.10 -17.31 3.74
N ASP A 10 0.85 -18.35 4.10
CA ASP A 10 0.34 -19.74 4.14
C ASP A 10 -0.71 -19.91 5.25
N ALA A 11 -0.46 -19.40 6.46
CA ALA A 11 -1.42 -19.43 7.56
C ALA A 11 -2.72 -18.69 7.19
N ALA A 12 -2.61 -17.51 6.58
CA ALA A 12 -3.78 -16.75 6.14
C ALA A 12 -4.56 -17.48 5.03
N ARG A 13 -3.87 -18.12 4.08
CA ARG A 13 -4.49 -18.95 3.03
C ARG A 13 -5.23 -20.16 3.61
N ASP A 14 -4.69 -20.74 4.67
CA ASP A 14 -5.24 -21.94 5.29
C ASP A 14 -6.23 -21.61 6.43
N ALA A 15 -6.55 -20.31 6.62
CA ALA A 15 -7.41 -19.77 7.67
C ALA A 15 -6.96 -20.13 9.11
N ASP A 16 -5.66 -20.32 9.31
CA ASP A 16 -5.03 -20.46 10.62
C ASP A 16 -4.83 -19.09 11.25
N TRP A 17 -5.93 -18.55 11.80
CA TRP A 17 -5.94 -17.19 12.36
C TRP A 17 -5.05 -17.05 13.59
N ASP A 18 -4.92 -18.09 14.42
CA ASP A 18 -4.05 -18.03 15.60
C ASP A 18 -2.59 -17.78 15.19
N THR A 19 -2.10 -18.50 14.16
CA THR A 19 -0.76 -18.26 13.61
C THR A 19 -0.66 -16.89 12.94
N VAL A 20 -1.68 -16.44 12.21
CA VAL A 20 -1.70 -15.11 11.58
C VAL A 20 -1.56 -14.01 12.63
N LEU A 21 -2.36 -14.07 13.69
CA LEU A 21 -2.39 -13.06 14.75
C LEU A 21 -1.08 -13.06 15.54
N ASP A 22 -0.51 -14.23 15.86
CA ASP A 22 0.80 -14.33 16.52
C ASP A 22 1.91 -13.68 15.70
N ILE A 23 1.97 -13.96 14.39
CA ILE A 23 3.00 -13.38 13.53
C ILE A 23 2.81 -11.87 13.43
N LEU A 24 1.58 -11.39 13.26
CA LEU A 24 1.30 -9.95 13.12
C LEU A 24 1.47 -9.16 14.42
N ASP A 25 1.32 -9.78 15.59
CA ASP A 25 1.62 -9.10 16.85
C ASP A 25 3.11 -8.77 16.98
N ARG A 26 3.97 -9.67 16.48
CA ARG A 26 5.43 -9.49 16.42
C ARG A 26 5.88 -8.62 15.25
N GLU A 27 5.18 -8.70 14.11
CA GLU A 27 5.55 -8.06 12.84
C GLU A 27 4.39 -7.20 12.30
N ARG A 28 3.96 -6.21 13.10
CA ARG A 28 2.79 -5.35 12.83
C ARG A 28 2.79 -4.69 11.45
N GLY A 29 3.97 -4.36 10.94
CA GLY A 29 4.15 -3.76 9.62
C GLY A 29 3.74 -4.65 8.44
N TRP A 30 3.44 -5.94 8.65
CA TRP A 30 3.10 -6.89 7.59
C TRP A 30 1.60 -7.08 7.35
N VAL A 31 0.73 -6.43 8.14
CA VAL A 31 -0.74 -6.63 8.08
C VAL A 31 -1.36 -6.41 6.69
N ASN A 32 -0.78 -5.52 5.87
CA ASN A 32 -1.25 -5.21 4.53
C ASN A 32 -0.52 -5.98 3.42
N PHE A 33 0.48 -6.78 3.78
CA PHE A 33 1.39 -7.38 2.83
C PHE A 33 1.23 -8.89 2.77
N GLY A 34 0.95 -9.40 1.58
CA GLY A 34 0.94 -10.83 1.29
C GLY A 34 2.33 -11.43 1.06
N ARG A 35 2.33 -12.64 0.49
CA ARG A 35 3.50 -13.34 -0.04
C ARG A 35 4.27 -12.43 -1.00
N ILE A 36 5.59 -12.31 -0.82
CA ILE A 36 6.44 -11.38 -1.61
C ILE A 36 6.35 -11.68 -3.11
N GLU A 37 6.36 -12.96 -3.49
CA GLU A 37 6.31 -13.41 -4.89
C GLU A 37 4.92 -14.00 -5.26
N GLY A 38 3.89 -13.66 -4.50
CA GLY A 38 2.53 -14.16 -4.72
C GLY A 38 1.86 -13.52 -5.94
N LYS A 39 1.16 -14.32 -6.76
CA LYS A 39 0.46 -13.82 -7.95
C LYS A 39 -0.89 -13.15 -7.65
N SER A 40 -1.44 -13.31 -6.45
CA SER A 40 -2.80 -12.83 -6.13
C SER A 40 -2.83 -11.41 -5.57
N GLY A 41 -1.78 -10.94 -4.90
CA GLY A 41 -1.81 -9.68 -4.15
C GLY A 41 -2.66 -9.72 -2.88
N PHE A 42 -3.04 -10.91 -2.40
CA PHE A 42 -3.86 -11.04 -1.18
C PHE A 42 -3.07 -10.64 0.06
N SER A 43 -3.62 -9.74 0.86
CA SER A 43 -3.21 -9.50 2.25
C SER A 43 -3.95 -10.45 3.21
N PRO A 44 -3.52 -10.56 4.49
CA PRO A 44 -4.29 -11.23 5.53
C PRO A 44 -5.77 -10.80 5.58
N PHE A 45 -6.06 -9.52 5.33
CA PHE A 45 -7.42 -8.99 5.34
C PHE A 45 -8.27 -9.47 4.15
N HIS A 46 -7.67 -9.64 2.97
CA HIS A 46 -8.33 -10.29 1.83
C HIS A 46 -8.64 -11.76 2.13
N GLN A 47 -7.73 -12.47 2.78
CA GLN A 47 -7.97 -13.86 3.19
C GLN A 47 -9.08 -13.97 4.23
N ALA A 48 -9.11 -13.07 5.21
CA ALA A 48 -10.19 -13.03 6.20
C ALA A 48 -11.57 -12.85 5.53
N ALA A 49 -11.67 -11.94 4.57
CA ALA A 49 -12.87 -11.75 3.78
C ALA A 49 -13.20 -12.96 2.88
N TRP A 50 -12.21 -13.59 2.26
CA TRP A 50 -12.41 -14.79 1.43
C TRP A 50 -12.95 -15.96 2.26
N HIS A 51 -12.37 -16.23 3.42
CA HIS A 51 -12.77 -17.35 4.27
C HIS A 51 -14.01 -17.08 5.11
N GLY A 52 -14.48 -15.82 5.19
CA GLY A 52 -15.57 -15.46 6.09
C GLY A 52 -15.15 -15.59 7.55
N ALA A 53 -13.96 -15.08 7.88
CA ALA A 53 -13.37 -15.17 9.21
C ALA A 53 -14.31 -14.65 10.31
N PRO A 54 -14.09 -15.06 11.58
CA PRO A 54 -14.79 -14.45 12.71
C PRO A 54 -14.65 -12.93 12.71
N VAL A 55 -15.68 -12.23 13.20
CA VAL A 55 -15.73 -10.76 13.28
C VAL A 55 -14.54 -10.22 14.07
N GLU A 56 -14.15 -10.94 15.11
CA GLU A 56 -13.03 -10.60 16.00
C GLU A 56 -11.69 -10.62 15.26
N VAL A 57 -11.49 -11.56 14.34
CA VAL A 57 -10.27 -11.62 13.51
C VAL A 57 -10.23 -10.42 12.56
N ALA A 58 -11.34 -10.15 11.86
CA ALA A 58 -11.42 -9.01 10.95
C ALA A 58 -11.24 -7.67 11.69
N GLN A 59 -11.87 -7.52 12.86
CA GLN A 59 -11.71 -6.34 13.71
C GLN A 59 -10.28 -6.19 14.22
N TRP A 60 -9.64 -7.28 14.67
CA TRP A 60 -8.25 -7.23 15.11
C TRP A 60 -7.31 -6.77 14.00
N LEU A 61 -7.50 -7.28 12.76
CA LEU A 61 -6.69 -6.86 11.61
C LEU A 61 -6.87 -5.35 11.33
N ILE A 62 -8.10 -4.84 11.41
CA ILE A 62 -8.40 -3.40 11.31
C ILE A 62 -7.66 -2.62 12.40
N ASP A 63 -7.74 -3.05 13.65
CA ASP A 63 -7.11 -2.38 14.80
C ASP A 63 -5.59 -2.37 14.69
N HIS A 64 -5.02 -3.28 13.90
CA HIS A 64 -3.59 -3.38 13.60
C HIS A 64 -3.20 -2.74 12.26
N GLY A 65 -4.11 -1.98 11.62
CA GLY A 65 -3.81 -1.15 10.46
C GLY A 65 -4.12 -1.80 9.11
N ALA A 66 -4.95 -2.84 9.06
CA ALA A 66 -5.43 -3.38 7.79
C ALA A 66 -6.21 -2.33 6.98
N TRP A 67 -5.87 -2.21 5.70
CA TRP A 67 -6.48 -1.28 4.77
C TRP A 67 -7.71 -1.91 4.10
N ARG A 68 -8.85 -1.22 4.17
CA ARG A 68 -10.12 -1.69 3.58
C ARG A 68 -10.16 -1.50 2.08
N THR A 69 -9.48 -0.47 1.60
CA THR A 69 -9.42 -0.08 0.19
C THR A 69 -8.23 -0.66 -0.58
N PHE A 70 -7.33 -1.41 0.09
CA PHE A 70 -6.22 -2.07 -0.59
C PHE A 70 -6.73 -3.14 -1.56
N ARG A 71 -6.10 -3.23 -2.74
CA ARG A 71 -6.56 -4.11 -3.81
C ARG A 71 -5.62 -5.28 -4.08
N THR A 72 -6.20 -6.42 -4.43
CA THR A 72 -5.50 -7.55 -5.05
C THR A 72 -4.99 -7.21 -6.45
N HIS A 73 -4.23 -8.12 -7.07
CA HIS A 73 -3.72 -7.90 -8.44
C HIS A 73 -4.81 -7.83 -9.51
N ASP A 74 -5.96 -8.46 -9.28
CA ASP A 74 -7.15 -8.37 -10.12
C ASP A 74 -8.09 -7.20 -9.72
N GLY A 75 -7.62 -6.29 -8.86
CA GLY A 75 -8.29 -5.02 -8.56
C GLY A 75 -9.39 -5.11 -7.50
N ARG A 76 -9.52 -6.23 -6.80
CA ARG A 76 -10.58 -6.50 -5.82
C ARG A 76 -10.16 -6.08 -4.42
N ARG A 77 -11.10 -5.55 -3.65
CA ARG A 77 -10.94 -5.28 -2.21
C ARG A 77 -11.43 -6.48 -1.38
N ALA A 78 -11.12 -6.45 -0.10
CA ALA A 78 -11.66 -7.41 0.87
C ALA A 78 -13.22 -7.42 0.85
N LEU A 79 -13.87 -6.26 0.78
CA LEU A 79 -15.34 -6.18 0.70
C LEU A 79 -15.91 -6.92 -0.52
N ASP A 80 -15.26 -6.82 -1.67
CA ASP A 80 -15.71 -7.47 -2.91
C ASP A 80 -15.64 -9.00 -2.76
N LEU A 81 -14.56 -9.50 -2.13
CA LEU A 81 -14.38 -10.93 -1.82
C LEU A 81 -15.45 -11.45 -0.86
N ALA A 82 -15.73 -10.73 0.23
CA ALA A 82 -16.74 -11.13 1.19
C ALA A 82 -18.14 -11.13 0.56
N THR A 83 -18.46 -10.11 -0.25
CA THR A 83 -19.76 -9.98 -0.91
C THR A 83 -20.01 -11.10 -1.90
N GLU A 84 -19.06 -11.40 -2.78
CA GLU A 84 -19.19 -12.49 -3.75
C GLU A 84 -19.35 -13.87 -3.10
N ARG A 85 -18.80 -14.05 -1.90
CA ARG A 85 -18.85 -15.31 -1.15
C ARG A 85 -20.00 -15.40 -0.16
N GLY A 86 -20.83 -14.35 -0.05
CA GLY A 86 -21.98 -14.31 0.85
C GLY A 86 -21.64 -14.09 2.32
N HIS A 87 -20.43 -13.62 2.63
CA HIS A 87 -19.96 -13.36 4.00
C HIS A 87 -20.43 -11.99 4.51
N HIS A 88 -21.75 -11.79 4.50
CA HIS A 88 -22.39 -10.51 4.81
C HIS A 88 -22.18 -10.05 6.26
N HIS A 89 -21.84 -10.96 7.18
CA HIS A 89 -21.52 -10.60 8.56
C HIS A 89 -20.27 -9.73 8.69
N LEU A 90 -19.41 -9.69 7.65
CA LEU A 90 -18.22 -8.84 7.62
C LEU A 90 -18.47 -7.50 6.92
N THR A 91 -19.61 -7.27 6.27
CA THR A 91 -19.84 -6.10 5.42
C THR A 91 -19.54 -4.80 6.14
N ASP A 92 -20.09 -4.58 7.33
CA ASP A 92 -19.92 -3.32 8.08
C ASP A 92 -18.46 -3.04 8.50
N LEU A 93 -17.67 -4.10 8.69
CA LEU A 93 -16.24 -4.00 8.99
C LEU A 93 -15.43 -3.65 7.75
N LEU A 94 -15.79 -4.21 6.59
CA LEU A 94 -15.04 -4.11 5.34
C LEU A 94 -15.37 -2.86 4.51
N VAL A 95 -16.50 -2.19 4.77
CA VAL A 95 -16.89 -0.96 4.07
C VAL A 95 -15.83 0.14 4.26
N PRO A 96 -15.31 0.75 3.17
CA PRO A 96 -14.37 1.87 3.24
C PRO A 96 -14.85 3.02 4.11
N ARG A 97 -13.94 3.65 4.85
CA ARG A 97 -14.23 4.79 5.73
C ARG A 97 -13.24 5.93 5.44
N PRO A 98 -13.35 6.60 4.28
CA PRO A 98 -12.47 7.70 3.94
C PRO A 98 -12.68 8.87 4.91
N ARG A 99 -11.58 9.36 5.46
CA ARG A 99 -11.52 10.55 6.32
C ARG A 99 -11.33 11.83 5.51
N GLN A 100 -10.60 11.71 4.40
CA GLN A 100 -10.42 12.74 3.39
C GLN A 100 -10.85 12.19 2.03
N PRO A 101 -12.16 12.15 1.75
CA PRO A 101 -12.66 11.63 0.49
C PRO A 101 -12.19 12.52 -0.67
N LEU A 102 -11.74 11.88 -1.75
CA LEU A 102 -11.44 12.54 -3.01
C LEU A 102 -12.37 12.01 -4.10
N PRO A 103 -12.73 12.84 -5.09
CA PRO A 103 -13.36 12.34 -6.30
C PRO A 103 -12.50 11.21 -6.91
N PRO A 104 -13.12 10.11 -7.40
CA PRO A 104 -12.36 9.01 -8.00
C PRO A 104 -11.40 9.47 -9.12
N GLU A 105 -11.84 10.41 -9.96
CA GLU A 105 -11.02 10.97 -11.04
C GLU A 105 -9.79 11.72 -10.52
N ASP A 106 -9.91 12.44 -9.41
CA ASP A 106 -8.79 13.16 -8.79
C ASP A 106 -7.79 12.19 -8.17
N LEU A 107 -8.29 11.14 -7.50
CA LEU A 107 -7.46 10.09 -6.94
C LEU A 107 -6.66 9.34 -8.02
N GLU A 108 -7.31 9.02 -9.14
CA GLU A 108 -6.67 8.41 -10.31
C GLU A 108 -5.56 9.31 -10.87
N ARG A 109 -5.84 10.61 -11.07
CA ARG A 109 -4.85 11.58 -11.56
C ARG A 109 -3.66 11.73 -10.62
N LEU A 110 -3.91 11.88 -9.32
CA LEU A 110 -2.85 11.96 -8.31
C LEU A 110 -1.99 10.70 -8.31
N GLN A 111 -2.62 9.53 -8.44
CA GLN A 111 -1.92 8.24 -8.46
C GLN A 111 -1.04 8.13 -9.71
N ASP A 112 -1.57 8.50 -10.87
CA ASP A 112 -0.81 8.53 -12.12
C ASP A 112 0.38 9.50 -12.03
N HIS A 113 0.19 10.68 -11.44
CA HIS A 113 1.23 11.67 -11.26
C HIS A 113 2.34 11.18 -10.31
N LEU A 114 1.95 10.57 -9.18
CA LEU A 114 2.89 9.94 -8.26
C LEU A 114 3.66 8.82 -8.96
N HIS A 115 2.99 7.95 -9.71
CA HIS A 115 3.62 6.83 -10.40
C HIS A 115 4.61 7.32 -11.47
N ARG A 116 4.27 8.37 -12.22
CA ARG A 116 5.20 9.01 -13.16
C ARG A 116 6.40 9.61 -12.43
N LEU A 117 6.19 10.29 -11.30
CA LEU A 117 7.27 10.85 -10.49
C LEU A 117 8.20 9.75 -9.98
N ILE A 118 7.68 8.68 -9.39
CA ILE A 118 8.48 7.56 -8.87
C ILE A 118 9.36 6.98 -9.96
N ARG A 119 8.78 6.65 -11.13
CA ARG A 119 9.53 6.11 -12.27
C ARG A 119 10.59 7.09 -12.76
N PHE A 120 10.24 8.36 -12.91
CA PHE A 120 11.15 9.41 -13.38
C PHE A 120 12.35 9.58 -12.45
N ARG A 121 12.15 9.55 -11.13
CA ARG A 121 13.23 9.77 -10.16
C ARG A 121 14.08 8.54 -9.93
N ALA A 122 13.47 7.36 -9.98
CA ALA A 122 14.19 6.11 -9.80
C ALA A 122 14.92 5.65 -11.08
N ASP A 123 14.63 6.26 -12.24
CA ASP A 123 15.47 6.12 -13.43
C ASP A 123 16.73 6.99 -13.28
N ASP A 124 17.89 6.36 -13.22
CA ASP A 124 19.19 7.02 -13.00
C ASP A 124 19.80 7.60 -14.28
N GLY A 125 19.04 7.65 -15.38
CA GLY A 125 19.51 8.11 -16.68
C GLY A 125 20.50 7.17 -17.38
N ARG A 126 20.79 5.99 -16.79
CA ARG A 126 21.59 4.93 -17.43
C ARG A 126 20.72 3.87 -18.10
N GLY A 127 19.40 4.10 -18.17
CA GLY A 127 18.45 3.06 -18.55
C GLY A 127 18.51 1.95 -17.52
N SER A 128 18.23 2.29 -16.25
CA SER A 128 18.24 1.30 -15.17
C SER A 128 17.33 0.13 -15.57
N ASP A 129 17.95 -0.98 -15.96
CA ASP A 129 17.33 -2.30 -16.04
C ASP A 129 17.02 -2.71 -14.58
N ILE A 130 16.16 -1.98 -13.87
CA ILE A 130 15.41 -2.57 -12.77
C ILE A 130 14.56 -3.63 -13.48
N PRO A 131 14.90 -4.94 -13.41
CA PRO A 131 14.53 -5.89 -14.45
C PRO A 131 13.03 -6.13 -14.64
N ALA A 132 12.15 -5.47 -13.87
CA ALA A 132 10.78 -5.24 -14.29
C ALA A 132 10.11 -4.11 -13.49
N TRP A 133 10.24 -2.85 -13.90
CA TRP A 133 9.26 -1.81 -13.54
C TRP A 133 7.82 -2.26 -13.83
N ASN A 134 7.64 -3.13 -14.82
CA ASN A 134 6.37 -3.77 -15.16
C ASN A 134 5.88 -4.80 -14.12
N ALA A 135 6.78 -5.35 -13.29
CA ALA A 135 6.41 -6.29 -12.22
C ALA A 135 6.34 -5.60 -10.84
N LEU A 136 6.91 -4.40 -10.70
CA LEU A 136 6.82 -3.64 -9.47
C LEU A 136 5.42 -3.05 -9.32
N ARG A 137 4.69 -3.50 -8.30
CA ARG A 137 3.41 -2.89 -7.92
C ARG A 137 3.69 -1.53 -7.28
N LEU A 138 3.42 -0.46 -8.02
CA LEU A 138 3.47 0.90 -7.49
C LEU A 138 2.38 1.13 -6.43
N PRO A 139 2.58 2.09 -5.52
CA PRO A 139 1.67 2.29 -4.39
C PRO A 139 0.28 2.76 -4.87
N GLU A 140 -0.77 2.27 -4.21
CA GLU A 140 -2.12 2.78 -4.40
C GLU A 140 -2.39 3.93 -3.43
N LEU A 141 -3.11 4.95 -3.88
CA LEU A 141 -3.42 6.13 -3.06
C LEU A 141 -4.69 5.99 -2.22
N GLU A 142 -5.64 5.15 -2.65
CA GLU A 142 -6.92 5.02 -1.96
C GLU A 142 -6.79 4.69 -0.46
N PRO A 143 -5.87 3.81 -0.02
CA PRO A 143 -5.65 3.57 1.40
C PRO A 143 -5.32 4.82 2.22
N LEU A 144 -4.59 5.79 1.65
CA LEU A 144 -4.26 7.04 2.34
C LEU A 144 -5.49 7.88 2.68
N THR A 145 -6.60 7.71 1.97
CA THR A 145 -7.83 8.45 2.24
C THR A 145 -8.49 8.02 3.56
N GLU A 146 -8.17 6.83 4.07
CA GLU A 146 -8.76 6.25 5.29
C GLU A 146 -7.90 6.47 6.55
N LEU A 147 -6.63 6.87 6.40
CA LEU A 147 -5.69 6.96 7.52
C LEU A 147 -5.83 8.27 8.31
N ASP A 148 -5.67 8.20 9.64
CA ASP A 148 -5.56 9.37 10.52
C ASP A 148 -4.31 10.21 10.20
N HIS A 149 -3.21 9.50 9.91
CA HIS A 149 -1.94 10.06 9.48
C HIS A 149 -1.65 9.51 8.07
N PRO A 150 -2.05 10.22 7.01
CA PRO A 150 -2.09 9.71 5.65
C PRO A 150 -0.72 9.72 4.96
N VAL A 151 0.23 9.01 5.57
CA VAL A 151 1.61 8.88 5.09
C VAL A 151 1.91 7.43 4.73
N CYS A 152 2.67 7.22 3.66
CA CYS A 152 3.18 5.90 3.28
C CYS A 152 4.66 5.97 2.88
N TRP A 153 5.38 4.88 3.14
CA TRP A 153 6.73 4.64 2.64
C TRP A 153 6.69 3.59 1.53
N PHE A 154 7.29 3.90 0.39
CA PHE A 154 7.45 3.00 -0.74
C PHE A 154 8.94 2.78 -1.04
N PRO A 155 9.49 1.60 -0.69
CA PRO A 155 10.85 1.24 -1.08
C PRO A 155 10.91 0.85 -2.56
N VAL A 156 11.97 1.26 -3.26
CA VAL A 156 12.21 0.81 -4.64
C VAL A 156 13.28 -0.29 -4.64
N PRO A 157 12.99 -1.51 -5.13
CA PRO A 157 13.97 -2.58 -5.23
C PRO A 157 15.20 -2.16 -6.04
N GLY A 158 16.39 -2.46 -5.53
CA GLY A 158 17.66 -2.08 -6.18
C GLY A 158 18.09 -0.63 -5.94
N MET A 159 17.25 0.21 -5.32
CA MET A 159 17.59 1.58 -4.96
C MET A 159 17.86 1.67 -3.44
N TYR A 160 18.94 2.32 -3.03
CA TYR A 160 19.14 2.68 -1.63
C TYR A 160 18.24 3.87 -1.27
N GLY A 161 17.08 3.55 -0.69
CA GLY A 161 16.08 4.51 -0.21
C GLY A 161 14.68 4.19 -0.73
N GLY A 162 13.92 5.24 -1.06
CA GLY A 162 12.51 5.12 -1.43
C GLY A 162 11.80 6.47 -1.42
N PHE A 163 10.47 6.40 -1.41
CA PHE A 163 9.58 7.56 -1.43
C PHE A 163 8.71 7.55 -0.20
N ARG A 164 8.71 8.65 0.56
CA ARG A 164 7.68 8.94 1.55
C ARG A 164 6.69 9.88 0.88
N PHE A 165 5.40 9.60 0.98
CA PHE A 165 4.40 10.52 0.47
C PHE A 165 3.24 10.64 1.43
N GLU A 166 2.70 11.86 1.53
CA GLU A 166 1.68 12.22 2.49
C GLU A 166 0.55 12.96 1.79
N LEU A 167 -0.70 12.49 1.95
CA LEU A 167 -1.88 13.10 1.34
C LEU A 167 -2.49 14.14 2.28
N ARG A 168 -2.51 15.41 1.86
CA ARG A 168 -3.16 16.53 2.57
C ARG A 168 -3.85 17.47 1.59
N ASP A 169 -5.07 17.87 1.93
CA ASP A 169 -5.84 18.88 1.19
C ASP A 169 -5.92 18.61 -0.33
N GLY A 170 -6.05 17.32 -0.71
CA GLY A 170 -6.15 16.91 -2.12
C GLY A 170 -4.84 16.91 -2.91
N ALA A 171 -3.69 16.97 -2.24
CA ALA A 171 -2.37 16.89 -2.86
C ALA A 171 -1.42 15.98 -2.06
N LEU A 172 -0.38 15.46 -2.72
CA LEU A 172 0.68 14.72 -2.05
C LEU A 172 1.91 15.61 -1.85
N THR A 173 2.48 15.59 -0.66
CA THR A 173 3.89 15.95 -0.45
C THR A 173 4.71 14.68 -0.57
N VAL A 174 5.72 14.66 -1.44
CA VAL A 174 6.51 13.46 -1.77
C VAL A 174 7.99 13.73 -1.53
N ASP A 175 8.54 13.10 -0.51
CA ASP A 175 9.96 13.14 -0.20
C ASP A 175 10.65 11.92 -0.83
N SER A 176 11.76 12.17 -1.52
CA SER A 176 12.56 11.13 -2.19
C SER A 176 13.97 11.06 -1.59
N TRP A 177 14.40 9.84 -1.24
CA TRP A 177 15.77 9.57 -0.83
C TRP A 177 16.39 8.59 -1.83
N ILE A 178 17.26 9.10 -2.69
CA ILE A 178 17.95 8.31 -3.73
C ILE A 178 19.44 8.47 -3.51
N ARG A 179 20.08 7.51 -2.82
CA ARG A 179 21.54 7.55 -2.63
C ARG A 179 22.26 6.90 -3.80
N VAL A 180 22.43 7.65 -4.89
CA VAL A 180 23.55 7.42 -5.82
C VAL A 180 24.58 8.51 -5.48
N VAL A 181 25.78 8.09 -5.03
CA VAL A 181 26.93 8.91 -4.60
C VAL A 181 26.80 10.41 -4.93
N GLY A 182 26.24 11.22 -4.01
CA GLY A 182 26.34 12.69 -4.06
C GLY A 182 25.10 13.60 -4.05
N GLY A 183 23.88 13.19 -3.67
CA GLY A 183 22.75 14.15 -3.47
C GLY A 183 21.38 13.50 -3.61
N SER A 184 20.25 14.07 -3.20
CA SER A 184 19.86 15.15 -2.28
C SER A 184 18.43 14.80 -1.85
N GLU A 185 18.05 15.07 -0.61
CA GLU A 185 16.65 15.05 -0.19
C GLU A 185 15.87 16.04 -1.06
N ARG A 186 14.83 15.59 -1.76
CA ARG A 186 13.99 16.45 -2.59
C ARG A 186 12.53 16.16 -2.29
N THR A 187 11.79 17.24 -2.07
CA THR A 187 10.36 17.24 -1.83
C THR A 187 9.66 17.74 -3.09
N ASP A 188 8.68 16.98 -3.57
CA ASP A 188 7.86 17.33 -4.72
C ASP A 188 6.40 17.40 -4.26
N ARG A 189 5.65 18.37 -4.76
CA ARG A 189 4.21 18.48 -4.52
C ARG A 189 3.46 17.92 -5.73
N VAL A 190 2.67 16.88 -5.51
CA VAL A 190 1.86 16.24 -6.56
C VAL A 190 0.40 16.68 -6.41
N THR A 191 -0.13 17.33 -7.44
CA THR A 191 -1.51 17.83 -7.53
C THR A 191 -2.26 17.11 -8.65
N VAL A 192 -3.57 17.34 -8.75
CA VAL A 192 -4.39 16.82 -9.87
C VAL A 192 -3.98 17.39 -11.23
N ASP A 193 -3.32 18.55 -11.25
CA ASP A 193 -2.89 19.25 -12.46
C ASP A 193 -1.44 18.92 -12.87
N GLY A 194 -0.61 18.42 -11.94
CA GLY A 194 0.75 18.03 -12.26
C GLY A 194 1.64 17.79 -11.06
N VAL A 195 2.96 17.89 -11.29
CA VAL A 195 3.98 17.84 -10.24
C VAL A 195 4.68 19.19 -10.19
N GLU A 196 4.66 19.81 -9.02
CA GLU A 196 5.30 21.07 -8.69
C GLU A 196 6.56 20.79 -7.86
N LEU A 197 7.65 21.49 -8.16
CA LEU A 197 8.89 21.38 -7.39
C LEU A 197 8.82 22.31 -6.19
N GLU A 198 8.95 21.76 -4.98
CA GLU A 198 9.28 22.55 -3.79
C GLU A 198 10.79 22.41 -3.59
N GLU A 199 11.56 23.44 -3.99
CA GLU A 199 12.99 23.47 -3.66
C GLU A 199 13.13 23.45 -2.13
N GLY A 200 13.67 22.35 -1.59
CA GLY A 200 13.92 22.22 -0.16
C GLY A 200 14.97 23.24 0.27
N ASP A 201 14.58 24.18 1.14
CA ASP A 201 15.53 24.97 1.91
C ASP A 201 16.38 23.99 2.73
N LEU A 202 17.67 23.92 2.38
CA LEU A 202 18.68 23.21 3.15
C LEU A 202 18.76 23.85 4.55
N LEU A 203 18.33 23.12 5.59
CA LEU A 203 18.73 23.38 6.98
C LEU A 203 20.11 22.79 7.27
#